data_AF-A0ABD2MRG5-F1
#
_entry.id   AF-A0ABD2MRG5-F1
#
_cell.length_a   1.000
_cell.length_b   1.000
_cell.length_c   1.000
_cell.angle_alpha   90.00
_cell.angle_beta   90.00
_cell.angle_gamma   90.00
#
_symmetry.space_group_name_H-M   'P 1'
#
loop_
_entity.id
_entity.type
_entity.pdbx_description
1 polymer ?
#
loop_
_entity_poly.entity_id
_entity_poly.type
_entity_poly.pdbx_seq_one_letter_code
_entity_poly.pdbx_strand_id
1 'polypeptide(L)'
;MPNEPEQVSVETKKLKVKLKLLKAKKKMLFQRSQKSFDYIKDLNKPKVAEYFTVGLHSLEDSKIQLMSVVEDTNLVSLEINDEFIPSYQVLEEANDLRCHIIEASKSLDEAKT
;
A
#
# COMPACT_ATOMS: atom_id res chain seq x y z
N MET A 1 1.51 -41.74 17.81
CA MET A 1 1.48 -40.79 18.95
C MET A 1 1.49 -39.39 18.36
N PRO A 2 0.55 -38.50 18.71
CA PRO A 2 0.32 -37.25 17.99
C PRO A 2 1.38 -36.21 18.38
N ASN A 3 2.10 -35.69 17.39
CA ASN A 3 3.03 -34.53 17.51
C ASN A 3 2.30 -33.18 17.37
N GLU A 4 0.98 -33.14 17.59
CA GLU A 4 0.10 -32.03 17.22
C GLU A 4 0.36 -30.68 17.94
N PRO A 5 0.67 -30.59 19.25
CA PRO A 5 0.79 -29.27 19.89
C PRO A 5 2.05 -28.49 19.48
N GLU A 6 3.13 -29.19 19.11
CA GLU A 6 4.40 -28.56 18.75
C GLU A 6 4.40 -28.06 17.30
N GLN A 7 3.74 -28.78 16.39
CA GLN A 7 3.60 -28.39 14.98
C GLN A 7 2.68 -27.16 14.80
N VAL A 8 1.53 -27.12 15.51
CA VAL A 8 0.61 -25.96 15.49
C VAL A 8 1.31 -24.70 16.00
N SER A 9 2.12 -24.81 17.04
CA SER A 9 2.89 -23.68 17.60
C SER A 9 3.92 -23.08 16.62
N VAL A 10 4.55 -23.91 15.79
CA VAL A 10 5.53 -23.46 14.78
C VAL A 10 4.86 -22.79 13.60
N GLU A 11 3.73 -23.33 13.13
CA GLU A 11 2.98 -22.78 12.01
C GLU A 11 2.36 -21.42 12.33
N THR A 12 1.72 -21.27 13.50
CA THR A 12 1.21 -19.98 13.96
C THR A 12 2.32 -18.93 14.10
N LYS A 13 3.53 -19.32 14.54
CA LYS A 13 4.69 -18.41 14.59
C LYS A 13 5.11 -17.94 13.20
N LYS A 14 5.15 -18.84 12.20
CA LYS A 14 5.46 -18.48 10.80
C LYS A 14 4.42 -17.50 10.23
N LEU A 15 3.14 -17.77 10.46
CA LEU A 15 2.05 -16.88 10.02
C LEU A 15 2.15 -15.49 10.66
N LYS A 16 2.48 -15.40 11.96
CA LYS A 16 2.69 -14.12 12.65
C LYS A 16 3.87 -13.33 12.06
N VAL A 17 4.97 -13.99 11.68
CA VAL A 17 6.10 -13.34 11.00
C VAL A 17 5.68 -12.86 9.60
N LYS A 18 4.98 -13.69 8.83
CA LYS A 18 4.43 -13.32 7.51
C LYS A 18 3.52 -12.10 7.62
N LEU A 19 2.60 -12.09 8.60
CA LEU A 19 1.70 -10.97 8.85
C LEU A 19 2.45 -9.68 9.17
N LYS A 20 3.53 -9.76 9.96
CA LYS A 20 4.38 -8.59 10.26
C LYS A 20 5.01 -8.01 9.00
N LEU A 21 5.54 -8.86 8.11
CA LEU A 21 6.12 -8.44 6.83
C LEU A 21 5.08 -7.82 5.89
N LEU A 22 3.90 -8.44 5.79
CA LEU A 22 2.79 -7.92 4.99
C LEU A 22 2.33 -6.55 5.48
N LYS A 23 2.17 -6.36 6.80
CA LYS A 23 1.84 -5.06 7.40
C LYS A 23 2.90 -3.99 7.10
N ALA A 24 4.19 -4.35 7.16
CA ALA A 24 5.27 -3.43 6.81
C ALA A 24 5.24 -3.05 5.32
N LYS A 25 5.04 -4.03 4.42
CA LYS A 25 4.90 -3.79 2.97
C LYS A 25 3.68 -2.93 2.65
N LYS A 26 2.55 -3.19 3.31
CA LYS A 26 1.32 -2.39 3.20
C LYS A 26 1.58 -0.92 3.51
N LYS A 27 2.23 -0.65 4.65
CA LYS A 27 2.60 0.71 5.08
C LYS A 27 3.54 1.38 4.07
N MET A 28 4.58 0.67 3.62
CA MET A 28 5.54 1.19 2.66
C MET A 28 4.87 1.59 1.34
N LEU A 29 3.98 0.75 0.80
CA LEU A 29 3.28 1.02 -0.45
C LEU A 29 2.34 2.23 -0.32
N PHE A 30 1.57 2.31 0.76
CA PHE A 30 0.73 3.47 1.02
C PHE A 30 1.55 4.77 1.15
N GLN A 31 2.68 4.72 1.87
CA GLN A 31 3.58 5.87 2.02
C GLN A 31 4.16 6.36 0.69
N ARG A 32 4.32 5.49 -0.33
CA ARG A 32 4.75 5.92 -1.67
C ARG A 32 3.67 6.79 -2.33
N SER A 33 2.41 6.38 -2.28
CA SER A 33 1.29 7.18 -2.78
C SER A 33 1.17 8.51 -2.03
N GLN A 34 1.27 8.47 -0.70
CA GLN A 34 1.23 9.68 0.13
C GLN A 34 2.37 10.66 -0.23
N LYS A 35 3.58 10.15 -0.46
CA LYS A 35 4.73 10.97 -0.84
C LYS A 35 4.53 11.65 -2.21
N SER A 36 3.97 10.94 -3.18
CA SER A 36 3.61 11.52 -4.48
C SER A 36 2.53 12.61 -4.32
N PHE A 37 1.55 12.39 -3.46
CA PHE A 37 0.54 13.40 -3.14
C PHE A 37 1.15 14.63 -2.46
N ASP A 38 2.10 14.44 -1.53
CA ASP A 38 2.74 15.57 -0.84
C ASP A 38 3.53 16.47 -1.79
N TYR A 39 4.07 15.92 -2.88
CA TYR A 39 4.75 16.72 -3.91
C TYR A 39 3.84 17.70 -4.65
N ILE A 40 2.53 17.46 -4.68
CA ILE A 40 1.54 18.36 -5.32
C ILE A 40 1.66 19.79 -4.77
N LYS A 41 2.00 19.93 -3.48
CA LYS A 41 2.09 21.22 -2.78
C LYS A 41 3.22 22.12 -3.29
N ASP A 42 4.23 21.55 -3.94
CA ASP A 42 5.49 22.21 -4.29
C ASP A 42 5.89 21.98 -5.76
N LEU A 43 4.91 21.75 -6.66
CA LEU A 43 5.17 21.45 -8.08
C LEU A 43 5.85 22.59 -8.85
N ASN A 44 5.84 23.81 -8.32
CA ASN A 44 6.60 24.93 -8.87
C ASN A 44 8.13 24.76 -8.73
N LYS A 45 8.60 23.86 -7.86
CA LYS A 45 10.02 23.55 -7.71
C LYS A 45 10.42 22.47 -8.74
N PRO A 46 11.37 22.73 -9.65
CA PRO A 46 11.70 21.80 -10.74
C PRO A 46 12.04 20.37 -10.29
N LYS A 47 12.82 20.23 -9.19
CA LYS A 47 13.16 18.91 -8.62
C LYS A 47 11.95 18.17 -8.05
N VAL A 48 10.98 18.90 -7.48
CA VAL A 48 9.77 18.28 -6.92
C VAL A 48 8.86 17.83 -8.05
N ALA A 49 8.72 18.64 -9.11
CA ALA A 49 8.00 18.25 -10.32
C ALA A 49 8.61 16.98 -10.96
N GLU A 50 9.93 16.88 -11.03
CA GLU A 50 10.62 15.67 -11.51
C GLU A 50 10.28 14.43 -10.64
N TYR A 51 10.37 14.55 -9.32
CA TYR A 51 10.01 13.45 -8.42
C TYR A 51 8.53 13.07 -8.49
N PHE A 52 7.65 14.06 -8.69
CA PHE A 52 6.22 13.83 -8.90
C PHE A 52 5.97 13.04 -10.19
N THR A 53 6.62 13.41 -11.30
CA THR A 53 6.53 12.67 -12.57
C THR A 53 7.04 11.23 -12.45
N VAL A 54 8.15 11.01 -11.75
CA VAL A 54 8.63 9.64 -11.45
C VAL A 54 7.60 8.87 -10.61
N GLY A 55 7.01 9.53 -9.62
CA GLY A 55 5.95 8.97 -8.77
C GLY A 55 4.73 8.53 -9.57
N LEU A 56 4.28 9.36 -10.53
CA LEU A 56 3.15 9.07 -11.42
C LEU A 56 3.30 7.76 -12.18
N HIS A 57 4.47 7.51 -12.76
CA HIS A 57 4.72 6.28 -13.54
C HIS A 57 4.60 5.00 -12.70
N SER A 58 4.86 5.08 -11.40
CA SER A 58 4.82 3.93 -10.49
C SER A 58 3.54 3.84 -9.66
N LEU A 59 2.58 4.75 -9.88
CA LEU A 59 1.38 4.90 -9.05
C LEU A 59 0.41 3.71 -9.21
N GLU A 60 0.13 3.32 -10.45
CA GLU A 60 -0.80 2.20 -10.71
C GLU A 60 -0.19 0.86 -10.26
N ASP A 61 1.09 0.64 -10.51
CA ASP A 61 1.82 -0.53 -10.02
C ASP A 61 1.81 -0.61 -8.49
N SER A 62 1.97 0.53 -7.81
CA SER A 62 1.92 0.61 -6.34
C SER A 62 0.52 0.29 -5.81
N LYS A 63 -0.54 0.73 -6.51
CA LYS A 63 -1.93 0.40 -6.16
C LYS A 63 -2.21 -1.09 -6.31
N ILE A 64 -1.82 -1.71 -7.43
CA ILE A 64 -2.00 -3.15 -7.67
C ILE A 64 -1.29 -3.95 -6.58
N GLN A 65 -0.05 -3.58 -6.25
CA GLN A 65 0.70 -4.22 -5.17
C GLN A 65 0.04 -4.00 -3.80
N LEU A 66 -0.52 -2.82 -3.52
CA LEU A 66 -1.19 -2.53 -2.26
C LEU A 66 -2.44 -3.39 -2.10
N MET A 67 -3.24 -3.54 -3.16
CA MET A 67 -4.44 -4.38 -3.19
C MET A 67 -4.09 -5.84 -2.85
N SER A 68 -3.11 -6.42 -3.56
CA SER A 68 -2.64 -7.78 -3.30
C SER A 68 -2.13 -7.95 -1.86
N VAL A 69 -1.37 -6.99 -1.33
CA VAL A 69 -0.86 -7.07 0.05
C VAL A 69 -1.99 -6.94 1.09
N VAL A 70 -3.04 -6.17 0.82
CA VAL A 70 -4.22 -6.07 1.69
C VAL A 70 -4.97 -7.39 1.72
N GLU A 71 -5.20 -8.01 0.56
CA GLU A 71 -5.81 -9.33 0.45
C GLU A 71 -5.02 -10.39 1.23
N ASP A 72 -3.70 -10.49 0.99
CA ASP A 72 -2.83 -11.41 1.71
C ASP A 72 -2.81 -11.14 3.22
N THR A 73 -2.86 -9.86 3.62
CA THR A 73 -2.91 -9.49 5.04
C THR A 73 -4.20 -9.97 5.69
N ASN A 74 -5.33 -9.81 5.01
CA ASN A 74 -6.64 -10.22 5.52
C ASN A 74 -6.72 -11.76 5.61
N LEU A 75 -6.27 -12.48 4.59
CA LEU A 75 -6.23 -13.95 4.58
C LEU A 75 -5.37 -14.50 5.72
N VAL A 76 -4.13 -14.04 5.86
CA VAL A 76 -3.24 -14.50 6.94
C VAL A 76 -3.78 -14.10 8.32
N SER A 77 -4.49 -12.99 8.43
CA SER A 77 -5.10 -12.59 9.70
C SER A 77 -6.26 -13.51 10.09
N LEU A 78 -7.07 -13.95 9.12
CA LEU A 78 -8.11 -14.96 9.32
C LEU A 78 -7.50 -16.32 9.70
N GLU A 79 -6.43 -16.76 9.03
CA GLU A 79 -5.73 -18.02 9.39
C GLU A 79 -5.17 -18.02 10.82
N ILE A 80 -4.89 -16.84 11.38
CA ILE A 80 -4.40 -16.70 12.77
C ILE A 80 -5.57 -16.52 13.75
N ASN A 81 -6.65 -15.88 13.33
CA ASN A 81 -7.82 -15.54 14.13
C ASN A 81 -9.09 -15.52 13.27
N ASP A 82 -9.94 -16.52 13.44
CA ASP A 82 -11.20 -16.66 12.69
C ASP A 82 -12.20 -15.52 12.96
N GLU A 83 -12.06 -14.80 14.08
CA GLU A 83 -12.91 -13.64 14.41
C GLU A 83 -12.38 -12.33 13.80
N PHE A 84 -11.28 -12.37 13.05
CA PHE A 84 -10.73 -11.19 12.41
C PHE A 84 -11.68 -10.64 11.34
N ILE A 85 -11.94 -9.33 11.39
CA ILE A 85 -12.76 -8.64 10.38
C ILE A 85 -11.81 -8.02 9.32
N PRO A 86 -11.88 -8.45 8.05
CA PRO A 86 -11.11 -7.84 6.97
C PRO A 86 -11.35 -6.34 6.85
N SER A 87 -10.28 -5.60 6.55
CA SER A 87 -10.37 -4.15 6.32
C SER A 87 -9.72 -3.77 5.00
N TYR A 88 -10.44 -2.95 4.23
CA TYR A 88 -10.02 -2.43 2.94
C TYR A 88 -9.89 -0.90 2.92
N GLN A 89 -10.07 -0.24 4.07
CA GLN A 89 -10.04 1.23 4.21
C GLN A 89 -8.78 1.87 3.59
N VAL A 90 -7.61 1.24 3.74
CA VAL A 90 -6.36 1.75 3.16
C VAL A 90 -6.40 1.81 1.62
N LEU A 91 -7.23 0.99 0.97
CA LEU A 91 -7.42 1.04 -0.49
C LEU A 91 -8.30 2.21 -0.89
N GLU A 92 -9.31 2.54 -0.08
CA GLU A 92 -10.15 3.72 -0.28
C GLU A 92 -9.30 4.99 -0.15
N GLU A 93 -8.54 5.11 0.95
CA GLU A 93 -7.59 6.21 1.16
C GLU A 93 -6.55 6.31 0.03
N ALA A 94 -6.02 5.18 -0.45
CA ALA A 94 -5.08 5.18 -1.56
C ALA A 94 -5.72 5.60 -2.90
N ASN A 95 -7.00 5.26 -3.12
CA ASN A 95 -7.74 5.71 -4.30
C ASN A 95 -7.99 7.21 -4.26
N ASP A 96 -8.34 7.77 -3.09
CA ASP A 96 -8.52 9.21 -2.93
C ASP A 96 -7.22 9.97 -3.23
N LEU A 97 -6.09 9.52 -2.67
CA LEU A 97 -4.77 10.08 -2.98
C LEU A 97 -4.47 10.02 -4.48
N ARG A 98 -4.78 8.89 -5.12
CA ARG A 98 -4.57 8.70 -6.56
C ARG A 98 -5.40 9.68 -7.39
N CYS A 99 -6.66 9.91 -7.03
CA CYS A 99 -7.52 10.87 -7.72
C CYS A 99 -6.89 12.26 -7.73
N HIS A 100 -6.43 12.74 -6.58
CA HIS A 100 -5.75 14.04 -6.48
C HIS A 100 -4.43 14.09 -7.24
N ILE A 101 -3.64 13.01 -7.23
CA ILE A 101 -2.39 12.93 -7.99
C ILE A 101 -2.65 13.03 -9.50
N ILE A 102 -3.68 12.35 -10.01
CA ILE A 102 -4.05 12.41 -11.43
C ILE A 102 -4.61 13.78 -11.81
N GLU A 103 -5.38 14.40 -10.93
CA GLU A 103 -5.88 15.76 -11.17
C GLU A 103 -4.73 16.77 -11.25
N ALA A 104 -3.80 16.73 -10.30
CA ALA A 104 -2.62 17.57 -10.31
C ALA A 104 -1.72 17.36 -11.55
N SER A 105 -1.64 16.12 -12.07
CA SER A 105 -0.86 15.86 -13.29
C SER A 105 -1.46 16.53 -14.51
N LYS A 106 -2.79 16.53 -14.64
CA LYS A 106 -3.48 17.20 -15.75
C LYS A 106 -3.23 18.70 -15.75
N SER A 107 -3.33 19.34 -14.57
CA SER A 107 -3.05 20.78 -14.43
C SER A 107 -1.60 21.13 -14.75
N LEU A 108 -0.65 20.23 -14.44
CA LEU A 108 0.76 20.42 -14.77
C LEU A 108 1.02 20.34 -16.29
N ASP A 109 0.29 19.48 -16.99
CA ASP A 109 0.41 19.35 -18.45
C ASP A 109 -0.23 20.54 -19.17
N GLU A 110 -1.38 21.02 -18.70
CA GLU A 110 -2.03 22.24 -19.21
C GLU A 110 -1.12 23.48 -19.05
N ALA A 111 -0.43 23.62 -17.91
CA ALA A 111 0.46 24.75 -17.65
C ALA A 111 1.74 24.76 -18.52
N LYS A 112 2.06 23.68 -19.23
CA LYS A 112 3.20 23.59 -20.16
C LYS A 112 2.81 23.89 -21.62
N THR A 113 1.52 24.07 -21.90
CA THR A 113 0.96 24.36 -23.24
C THR A 113 0.70 25.85 -23.39
#